data_AF-A0AAD6DMH3-F1
#
_entry.id   AF-A0AAD6DMH3-F1
#
_cell.length_a   1.000
_cell.length_b   1.000
_cell.length_c   1.000
_cell.angle_alpha   90.00
_cell.angle_beta   90.00
_cell.angle_gamma   90.00
#
_symmetry.space_group_name_H-M   'P 1'
#
loop_
_entity.id
_entity.type
_entity.pdbx_description
1 polymer ?
#
loop_
_entity_poly.entity_id
_entity_poly.type
_entity_poly.pdbx_seq_one_letter_code
_entity_poly.pdbx_strand_id
1 'polypeptide(L)'
;MNALRAICLPQDPNADVSSQLPFLGSRKLLLTKEGATLAQCQDKLLDRLALDLEMWAQLQWWAIEWKTLTSPSRLPQTDDKTHKIESDVCGINITCIASQFQRDMIACVLWYQRQELGTFGNAMLTLYQSAAIEISHIFSDPCWLSLECELPIMPLQLSYEQASSALNHAESSLQHLHLEAIIYVPVLYAIGMEMARKSDRDRILKFISNIERKGFSVTKQVIVAIKQDWH
;
A
#
# COMPACT_ATOMS: atom_id res chain seq x y z
N MET A 1 3.92 -5.90 -11.09
CA MET A 1 2.98 -7.03 -11.22
C MET A 1 1.97 -6.92 -10.07
N ASN A 2 0.74 -6.45 -10.30
CA ASN A 2 -0.19 -6.13 -9.20
C ASN A 2 -0.95 -7.37 -8.74
N ALA A 3 -0.35 -8.15 -7.83
CA ALA A 3 -0.99 -9.30 -7.21
C ALA A 3 -2.32 -8.94 -6.50
N LEU A 4 -2.46 -7.70 -6.01
CA LEU A 4 -3.67 -7.18 -5.36
C LEU A 4 -4.84 -6.96 -6.31
N ARG A 5 -4.59 -6.83 -7.63
CA ARG A 5 -5.66 -6.72 -8.64
C ARG A 5 -6.54 -7.97 -8.72
N ALA A 6 -6.01 -9.12 -8.30
CA ALA A 6 -6.77 -10.38 -8.24
C ALA A 6 -7.73 -10.45 -7.04
N ILE A 7 -7.62 -9.52 -6.07
CA ILE A 7 -8.42 -9.51 -4.83
C ILE A 7 -9.66 -8.61 -4.98
N CYS A 8 -9.64 -7.64 -5.90
CA CYS A 8 -10.81 -6.80 -6.17
C CYS A 8 -11.94 -7.63 -6.80
N LEU A 9 -13.12 -7.64 -6.16
CA LEU A 9 -14.34 -8.08 -6.80
C LEU A 9 -14.63 -7.18 -8.03
N PRO A 10 -15.18 -7.71 -9.13
CA PRO A 10 -15.52 -6.95 -10.32
C PRO A 10 -16.78 -6.09 -10.10
N GLN A 11 -16.84 -5.33 -9.00
CA GLN A 11 -17.86 -4.32 -8.78
C GLN A 11 -17.37 -2.98 -9.32
N ASP A 12 -18.23 -2.41 -10.16
CA ASP A 12 -18.15 -1.19 -10.96
C ASP A 12 -16.86 -0.35 -10.86
N PRO A 13 -16.05 -0.25 -11.94
CA PRO A 13 -14.97 0.75 -12.01
C PRO A 13 -15.50 2.19 -11.96
N ASN A 14 -16.82 2.41 -12.05
CA ASN A 14 -17.49 3.68 -11.76
C ASN A 14 -17.98 3.81 -10.31
N ALA A 15 -17.52 2.97 -9.38
CA ALA A 15 -17.77 3.19 -7.96
C ALA A 15 -17.30 4.60 -7.61
N ASP A 16 -18.29 5.49 -7.43
CA ASP A 16 -18.08 6.92 -7.25
C ASP A 16 -17.05 7.09 -6.14
N VAL A 17 -15.90 7.62 -6.51
CA VAL A 17 -14.77 7.94 -5.63
C VAL A 17 -15.28 8.68 -4.38
N SER A 18 -16.37 9.45 -4.54
CA SER A 18 -17.11 10.17 -3.50
C SER A 18 -17.79 9.31 -2.43
N SER A 19 -18.16 8.05 -2.73
CA SER A 19 -18.85 7.14 -1.81
C SER A 19 -17.95 6.62 -0.68
N GLN A 20 -16.64 6.61 -0.90
CA GLN A 20 -15.62 6.11 0.02
C GLN A 20 -15.09 7.20 0.98
N LEU A 21 -15.25 8.47 0.62
CA LEU A 21 -14.80 9.65 1.39
C LEU A 21 -15.32 9.77 2.84
N PRO A 22 -16.55 9.34 3.22
CA PRO A 22 -17.07 9.62 4.57
C PRO A 22 -16.31 8.92 5.70
N PHE A 23 -15.53 7.88 5.39
CA PHE A 23 -14.90 7.00 6.39
C PHE A 23 -13.38 7.14 6.47
N LEU A 24 -12.77 7.84 5.52
CA LEU A 24 -11.33 8.05 5.43
C LEU A 24 -10.86 9.25 6.28
N GLY A 25 -9.62 9.21 6.75
CA GLY A 25 -8.98 10.24 7.58
C GLY A 25 -9.44 10.27 9.04
N SER A 26 -10.38 9.41 9.43
CA SER A 26 -10.98 9.37 10.77
C SER A 26 -10.43 8.24 11.64
N ARG A 27 -9.45 7.48 11.15
CA ARG A 27 -9.01 6.24 11.82
C ARG A 27 -8.39 6.48 13.18
N LYS A 28 -7.64 7.58 13.34
CA LYS A 28 -7.09 8.00 14.64
C LYS A 28 -8.19 8.17 15.69
N LEU A 29 -9.31 8.80 15.32
CA LEU A 29 -10.43 9.03 16.22
C LEU A 29 -11.12 7.71 16.61
N LEU A 30 -11.33 6.83 15.62
CA LEU A 30 -11.96 5.52 15.83
C LEU A 30 -11.12 4.63 16.74
N LEU A 31 -9.81 4.52 16.49
CA LEU A 31 -8.89 3.74 17.31
C LEU A 31 -8.77 4.26 18.75
N THR A 32 -8.97 5.56 18.96
CA THR A 32 -8.99 6.15 20.31
C THR A 32 -10.28 5.81 21.06
N LYS A 33 -11.42 5.71 20.36
CA LYS A 33 -12.73 5.43 20.97
C LYS A 33 -13.00 3.94 21.18
N GLU A 34 -12.59 3.11 20.23
CA GLU A 34 -12.95 1.68 20.17
C GLU A 34 -11.75 0.75 20.36
N GLY A 35 -10.54 1.31 20.56
CA GLY A 35 -9.29 0.55 20.58
C GLY A 35 -9.27 -0.61 21.59
N ALA A 36 -9.85 -0.43 22.78
CA ALA A 36 -9.89 -1.50 23.79
C ALA A 36 -10.76 -2.70 23.33
N THR A 37 -11.87 -2.43 22.63
CA THR A 37 -12.76 -3.48 22.10
C THR A 37 -12.16 -4.13 20.85
N LEU A 38 -11.46 -3.37 20.02
CA LEU A 38 -10.73 -3.89 18.85
C LEU A 38 -9.57 -4.79 19.26
N ALA A 39 -8.80 -4.42 20.31
CA ALA A 39 -7.69 -5.22 20.81
C ALA A 39 -8.12 -6.60 21.36
N GLN A 40 -9.38 -6.74 21.79
CA GLN A 40 -9.91 -7.96 22.40
C GLN A 40 -10.55 -8.92 21.39
N CYS A 41 -10.78 -8.50 20.14
CA CYS A 41 -11.52 -9.28 19.15
C CYS A 41 -10.76 -9.36 17.82
N GLN A 42 -10.05 -10.47 17.59
CA GLN A 42 -9.27 -10.70 16.37
C GLN A 42 -10.13 -10.68 15.10
N ASP A 43 -11.37 -11.17 15.15
CA ASP A 43 -12.28 -11.18 13.99
C ASP A 43 -12.59 -9.75 13.51
N LYS A 44 -12.84 -8.82 14.43
CA LYS A 44 -13.07 -7.40 14.08
C LYS A 44 -11.83 -6.74 13.49
N LEU A 45 -10.63 -7.14 13.92
CA LEU A 45 -9.37 -6.66 13.34
C LEU A 45 -9.17 -7.21 11.93
N LEU A 46 -9.56 -8.47 11.69
CA LEU A 46 -9.49 -9.10 10.38
C LEU A 46 -10.47 -8.46 9.39
N ASP A 47 -11.74 -8.26 9.78
CA ASP A 47 -12.74 -7.57 8.95
C ASP A 47 -12.25 -6.18 8.55
N ARG A 48 -11.64 -5.48 9.50
CA ARG A 48 -11.09 -4.15 9.26
C ARG A 48 -9.88 -4.18 8.34
N LEU A 49 -9.00 -5.16 8.52
CA LEU A 49 -7.86 -5.37 7.63
C LEU A 49 -8.34 -5.64 6.20
N ALA A 50 -9.37 -6.46 6.02
CA ALA A 50 -9.93 -6.75 4.70
C ALA A 50 -10.43 -5.48 3.99
N LEU A 51 -11.17 -4.63 4.70
CA LEU A 51 -11.62 -3.34 4.16
C LEU A 51 -10.46 -2.41 3.78
N ASP A 52 -9.41 -2.37 4.60
CA ASP A 52 -8.23 -1.54 4.30
C ASP A 52 -7.45 -2.10 3.10
N LEU A 53 -7.34 -3.43 2.96
CA LEU A 53 -6.70 -4.06 1.80
C LEU A 53 -7.50 -3.81 0.52
N GLU A 54 -8.83 -3.84 0.59
CA GLU A 54 -9.70 -3.50 -0.54
C GLU A 54 -9.53 -2.03 -0.96
N MET A 55 -9.57 -1.09 -0.02
CA MET A 55 -9.32 0.33 -0.26
C MET A 55 -7.95 0.54 -0.91
N TRP A 56 -6.93 -0.14 -0.39
CA TRP A 56 -5.59 -0.04 -0.95
C TRP A 56 -5.53 -0.54 -2.40
N ALA A 57 -6.16 -1.68 -2.69
CA ALA A 57 -6.21 -2.23 -4.04
C ALA A 57 -7.00 -1.32 -5.01
N GLN A 58 -8.11 -0.72 -4.56
CA GLN A 58 -8.88 0.26 -5.33
C GLN A 58 -8.05 1.51 -5.64
N LEU A 59 -7.30 2.03 -4.66
CA LEU A 59 -6.43 3.17 -4.88
C LEU A 59 -5.34 2.89 -5.92
N GLN A 60 -4.70 1.72 -5.84
CA GLN A 60 -3.73 1.28 -6.85
C GLN A 60 -4.37 1.19 -8.24
N TRP A 61 -5.60 0.69 -8.32
CA TRP A 61 -6.36 0.60 -9.57
C TRP A 61 -6.61 1.99 -10.17
N TRP A 62 -7.22 2.91 -9.41
CA TRP A 62 -7.54 4.26 -9.87
C TRP A 62 -6.30 5.03 -10.29
N ALA A 63 -5.20 4.93 -9.53
CA ALA A 63 -3.95 5.59 -9.88
C ALA A 63 -3.39 5.13 -11.22
N ILE A 64 -3.41 3.81 -11.49
CA ILE A 64 -2.96 3.25 -12.76
C ILE A 64 -3.88 3.66 -13.90
N GLU A 65 -5.19 3.55 -13.68
CA GLU A 65 -6.20 3.90 -14.67
C GLU A 65 -6.06 5.37 -15.08
N TRP A 66 -6.04 6.29 -14.10
CA TRP A 66 -5.82 7.71 -14.32
C TRP A 66 -4.55 7.96 -15.12
N LYS A 67 -3.41 7.39 -14.68
CA LYS A 67 -2.13 7.53 -15.39
C LYS A 67 -2.19 7.02 -16.84
N THR A 68 -2.89 5.92 -17.09
CA THR A 68 -3.01 5.36 -18.45
C THR A 68 -3.88 6.21 -19.36
N LEU A 69 -4.87 6.91 -18.80
CA LEU A 69 -5.77 7.81 -19.53
C LEU A 69 -5.14 9.18 -19.78
N THR A 70 -4.30 9.66 -18.87
CA THR A 70 -3.59 10.95 -18.99
C THR A 70 -2.27 10.86 -19.74
N SER A 71 -1.79 9.64 -20.02
CA SER A 71 -0.57 9.44 -20.80
C SER A 71 -0.72 10.00 -22.23
N PRO A 72 0.23 10.82 -22.72
CA PRO A 72 0.11 11.53 -24.00
C PRO A 72 0.01 10.61 -25.22
N SER A 73 0.33 9.31 -25.08
CA SER A 73 0.23 8.31 -26.13
C SER A 73 -1.21 7.88 -26.48
N ARG A 74 -2.22 8.23 -25.68
CA ARG A 74 -3.63 7.82 -25.88
C ARG A 74 -4.62 8.97 -26.08
N LEU A 75 -4.19 10.22 -25.92
CA LEU A 75 -5.08 11.36 -26.13
C LEU A 75 -5.31 11.57 -27.64
N PRO A 76 -6.58 11.59 -28.12
CA PRO A 76 -6.88 12.16 -29.42
C PRO A 76 -6.39 13.62 -29.42
N GLN A 77 -5.82 14.08 -30.53
CA GLN A 77 -5.36 15.47 -30.72
C GLN A 77 -6.51 16.50 -30.81
N THR A 78 -7.58 16.29 -30.06
CA THR A 78 -8.67 17.24 -29.90
C THR A 78 -8.46 17.96 -28.57
N ASP A 79 -8.16 19.25 -28.67
CA ASP A 79 -7.91 20.21 -27.59
C ASP A 79 -9.19 20.48 -26.76
N ASP A 80 -9.81 19.42 -26.22
CA ASP A 80 -11.03 19.51 -25.43
C ASP A 80 -10.68 19.82 -23.97
N LYS A 81 -10.78 21.11 -23.64
CA LYS A 81 -10.57 21.64 -22.29
C LYS A 81 -11.48 20.99 -21.25
N THR A 82 -12.65 20.49 -21.65
CA THR A 82 -13.63 19.87 -20.74
C THR A 82 -13.09 18.55 -20.22
N HIS A 83 -12.59 17.69 -21.11
CA HIS A 83 -11.98 16.41 -20.74
C HIS A 83 -10.73 16.57 -19.87
N LYS A 84 -9.94 17.62 -20.11
CA LYS A 84 -8.80 17.94 -19.26
C LYS A 84 -9.24 18.30 -17.84
N ILE A 85 -10.25 19.17 -17.69
CA ILE A 85 -10.77 19.56 -16.38
C ILE A 85 -11.32 18.35 -15.63
N GLU A 86 -12.10 17.48 -16.28
CA GLU A 86 -12.64 16.27 -15.66
C GLU A 86 -11.52 15.32 -15.19
N SER A 87 -10.51 15.13 -16.02
CA SER A 87 -9.33 14.32 -15.69
C SER A 87 -8.54 14.90 -14.52
N ASP A 88 -8.33 16.22 -14.49
CA ASP A 88 -7.60 16.89 -13.40
C ASP A 88 -8.39 16.79 -12.08
N VAL A 89 -9.72 16.99 -12.12
CA VAL A 89 -10.60 16.82 -10.96
C VAL A 89 -10.56 15.37 -10.45
N CYS A 90 -10.60 14.38 -11.34
CA CYS A 90 -10.46 12.97 -10.97
C CYS A 90 -9.11 12.70 -10.29
N GLY A 91 -8.02 13.21 -10.87
CA GLY A 91 -6.67 13.08 -10.31
C GLY A 91 -6.55 13.69 -8.91
N ILE A 92 -7.09 14.90 -8.73
CA ILE A 92 -7.11 15.58 -7.42
C ILE A 92 -7.89 14.75 -6.38
N ASN A 93 -9.05 14.21 -6.75
CA ASN A 93 -9.84 13.36 -5.85
C ASN A 93 -9.07 12.10 -5.42
N ILE A 94 -8.37 11.45 -6.36
CA ILE A 94 -7.52 10.29 -6.07
C ILE A 94 -6.40 10.69 -5.10
N THR A 95 -5.74 11.84 -5.32
CA THR A 95 -4.70 12.36 -4.41
C THR A 95 -5.25 12.65 -3.00
N CYS A 96 -6.45 13.23 -2.90
CA CYS A 96 -7.09 13.48 -1.61
C CYS A 96 -7.37 12.18 -0.84
N ILE A 97 -7.94 11.18 -1.49
CA ILE A 97 -8.21 9.87 -0.90
C ILE A 97 -6.92 9.18 -0.47
N ALA A 98 -5.90 9.19 -1.33
CA ALA A 98 -4.60 8.63 -1.01
C ALA A 98 -3.99 9.28 0.23
N SER A 99 -4.08 10.61 0.34
CA SER A 99 -3.57 11.36 1.49
C SER A 99 -4.30 11.01 2.79
N GLN A 100 -5.63 10.88 2.73
CA GLN A 100 -6.43 10.49 3.89
C GLN A 100 -6.16 9.03 4.29
N PHE A 101 -6.07 8.13 3.31
CA PHE A 101 -5.82 6.72 3.54
C PHE A 101 -4.41 6.48 4.09
N GLN A 102 -3.37 7.13 3.53
CA GLN A 102 -2.00 7.05 4.04
C GLN A 102 -1.92 7.54 5.50
N ARG A 103 -2.65 8.63 5.83
CA ARG A 103 -2.76 9.12 7.21
C ARG A 103 -3.40 8.08 8.14
N ASP A 104 -4.44 7.40 7.67
CA ASP A 104 -5.10 6.34 8.43
C ASP A 104 -4.18 5.12 8.63
N MET A 105 -3.39 4.74 7.63
CA MET A 105 -2.39 3.67 7.75
C MET A 105 -1.32 4.04 8.78
N ILE A 106 -0.80 5.27 8.75
CA ILE A 106 0.15 5.77 9.75
C ILE A 106 -0.48 5.76 11.15
N ALA A 107 -1.74 6.19 11.29
CA ALA A 107 -2.46 6.14 12.56
C ALA A 107 -2.63 4.70 13.09
N CYS A 108 -2.94 3.75 12.20
CA CYS A 108 -2.97 2.33 12.50
C CYS A 108 -1.60 1.87 13.02
N VAL A 109 -0.51 2.14 12.29
CA VAL A 109 0.85 1.74 12.70
C VAL A 109 1.18 2.25 14.10
N LEU A 110 0.97 3.54 14.36
CA LEU A 110 1.25 4.15 15.66
C LEU A 110 0.42 3.56 16.81
N TRP A 111 -0.80 3.11 16.51
CA TRP A 111 -1.67 2.48 17.49
C TRP A 111 -1.25 1.04 17.75
N TYR A 112 -1.08 0.23 16.70
CA TYR A 112 -0.74 -1.19 16.77
C TYR A 112 0.63 -1.43 17.39
N GLN A 113 1.61 -0.54 17.20
CA GLN A 113 2.92 -0.61 17.86
C GLN A 113 2.84 -0.57 19.39
N ARG A 114 1.74 -0.05 19.95
CA ARG A 114 1.53 0.06 21.40
C ARG A 114 0.74 -1.12 21.97
N GLN A 115 0.32 -2.08 21.14
CA GLN A 115 -0.52 -3.21 21.54
C GLN A 115 0.28 -4.52 21.49
N GLU A 116 0.01 -5.43 22.42
CA GLU A 116 0.58 -6.78 22.42
C GLU A 116 -0.25 -7.73 21.53
N LEU A 117 -0.12 -7.59 20.21
CA LEU A 117 -0.96 -8.34 19.24
C LEU A 117 -0.27 -9.56 18.63
N GLY A 118 0.91 -9.92 19.13
CA GLY A 118 1.67 -11.10 18.70
C GLY A 118 1.96 -11.11 17.19
N THR A 119 1.96 -12.30 16.60
CA THR A 119 2.32 -12.53 15.19
C THR A 119 1.33 -11.89 14.21
N PHE A 120 0.04 -11.89 14.54
CA PHE A 120 -0.99 -11.23 13.74
C PHE A 120 -0.79 -9.70 13.70
N GLY A 121 -0.47 -9.10 14.85
CA GLY A 121 -0.10 -7.67 14.92
C GLY A 121 1.10 -7.33 14.04
N ASN A 122 2.13 -8.18 14.03
CA ASN A 122 3.30 -7.99 13.16
C ASN A 122 2.92 -8.07 11.67
N ALA A 123 2.04 -8.98 11.27
CA ALA A 123 1.55 -9.05 9.90
C ALA A 123 0.79 -7.77 9.52
N MET A 124 -0.10 -7.28 10.38
CA MET A 124 -0.83 -6.03 10.15
C MET A 124 0.11 -4.81 10.06
N LEU A 125 1.08 -4.70 10.96
CA LEU A 125 2.08 -3.63 10.94
C LEU A 125 2.86 -3.63 9.63
N THR A 126 3.30 -4.81 9.17
CA THR A 126 3.99 -4.97 7.89
C THR A 126 3.13 -4.44 6.74
N LEU A 127 1.85 -4.83 6.70
CA LEU A 127 0.92 -4.41 5.64
C LEU A 127 0.69 -2.90 5.65
N TYR A 128 0.39 -2.30 6.80
CA TYR A 128 0.10 -0.86 6.86
C TYR A 128 1.30 0.02 6.57
N GLN A 129 2.50 -0.38 7.02
CA GLN A 129 3.74 0.32 6.69
C GLN A 129 4.00 0.24 5.18
N SER A 130 3.83 -0.94 4.60
CA SER A 130 4.04 -1.13 3.16
C SER A 130 3.01 -0.40 2.31
N ALA A 131 1.74 -0.34 2.74
CA ALA A 131 0.71 0.44 2.07
C ALA A 131 1.06 1.93 2.05
N ALA A 132 1.56 2.48 3.18
CA ALA A 132 1.96 3.88 3.24
C ALA A 132 3.15 4.20 2.32
N ILE A 133 4.12 3.29 2.21
CA ILE A 133 5.26 3.38 1.27
C ILE A 133 4.77 3.34 -0.18
N GLU A 134 3.94 2.36 -0.53
CA GLU A 134 3.43 2.18 -1.89
C GLU A 134 2.58 3.36 -2.35
N ILE A 135 1.78 3.95 -1.46
CA ILE A 135 1.10 5.22 -1.76
C ILE A 135 2.12 6.29 -2.11
N SER A 136 3.17 6.46 -1.30
CA SER A 136 4.24 7.42 -1.60
C SER A 136 4.89 7.17 -2.96
N HIS A 137 5.13 5.91 -3.33
CA HIS A 137 5.71 5.54 -4.63
C HIS A 137 4.79 5.87 -5.80
N ILE A 138 3.50 5.56 -5.69
CA ILE A 138 2.50 5.88 -6.73
C ILE A 138 2.56 7.37 -7.10
N PHE A 139 2.61 8.24 -6.08
CA PHE A 139 2.61 9.69 -6.26
C PHE A 139 4.00 10.30 -6.45
N SER A 140 5.05 9.50 -6.42
CA SER A 140 6.40 9.95 -6.81
C SER A 140 6.58 10.02 -8.32
N ASP A 141 5.65 9.45 -9.11
CA ASP A 141 5.69 9.56 -10.57
C ASP A 141 5.45 11.02 -11.02
N PRO A 142 6.30 11.57 -11.91
CA PRO A 142 6.16 12.95 -12.39
C PRO A 142 4.81 13.28 -13.04
N CYS A 143 4.03 12.29 -13.51
CA CYS A 143 2.72 12.54 -14.09
C CYS A 143 1.77 13.25 -13.11
N TRP A 144 1.91 13.03 -11.80
CA TRP A 144 1.05 13.66 -10.79
C TRP A 144 1.35 15.14 -10.57
N LEU A 145 2.55 15.60 -10.96
CA LEU A 145 2.93 17.01 -10.83
C LEU A 145 2.08 17.93 -11.71
N SER A 146 1.44 17.40 -12.77
CA SER A 146 0.55 18.18 -13.63
C SER A 146 -0.72 18.66 -12.93
N LEU A 147 -1.06 18.08 -11.78
CA LEU A 147 -2.24 18.45 -10.99
C LEU A 147 -2.01 19.67 -10.09
N GLU A 148 -0.77 20.12 -9.94
CA GLU A 148 -0.39 21.31 -9.14
C GLU A 148 -0.93 21.28 -7.69
N CYS A 149 -1.05 20.08 -7.10
CA CYS A 149 -1.53 19.87 -5.73
C CYS A 149 -0.47 19.21 -4.84
N GLU A 150 -0.66 19.27 -3.53
CA GLU A 150 0.19 18.56 -2.57
C GLU A 150 0.00 17.04 -2.73
N LEU A 151 1.10 16.33 -2.95
CA LEU A 151 1.11 14.89 -3.16
C LEU A 151 1.47 14.15 -1.85
N PRO A 152 0.88 12.97 -1.57
CA PRO A 152 1.14 12.18 -0.35
C PRO A 152 2.49 11.44 -0.41
N ILE A 153 3.56 12.20 -0.64
CA ILE A 153 4.93 11.71 -0.75
C ILE A 153 5.59 11.77 0.63
N MET A 154 6.11 10.62 1.05
CA MET A 154 6.84 10.46 2.29
C MET A 154 8.31 10.91 2.11
N PRO A 155 8.92 11.58 3.11
CA PRO A 155 10.35 11.83 3.10
C PRO A 155 11.14 10.50 3.00
N LEU A 156 12.20 10.48 2.20
CA LEU A 156 13.03 9.28 1.96
C LEU A 156 13.47 8.58 3.26
N GLN A 157 13.89 9.35 4.26
CA GLN A 157 14.29 8.80 5.55
C GLN A 157 13.14 8.05 6.25
N LEU A 158 11.93 8.64 6.25
CA LEU A 158 10.78 8.01 6.88
C LEU A 158 10.33 6.77 6.10
N SER A 159 10.40 6.80 4.76
CA SER A 159 10.10 5.64 3.91
C SER A 159 11.04 4.47 4.23
N TYR A 160 12.35 4.74 4.32
CA TYR A 160 13.35 3.75 4.73
C TYR A 160 13.11 3.19 6.13
N GLU A 161 12.77 4.05 7.10
CA GLU A 161 12.46 3.64 8.48
C GLU A 161 11.21 2.74 8.53
N GLN A 162 10.16 3.10 7.80
CA GLN A 162 8.95 2.28 7.69
C GLN A 162 9.23 0.93 7.04
N ALA A 163 10.01 0.91 5.95
CA ALA A 163 10.36 -0.31 5.25
C ALA A 163 11.20 -1.23 6.13
N SER A 164 12.14 -0.65 6.90
CA SER A 164 13.01 -1.39 7.80
C SER A 164 12.21 -2.03 8.93
N SER A 165 11.27 -1.27 9.50
CA SER A 165 10.34 -1.77 10.50
C SER A 165 9.43 -2.87 9.94
N ALA A 166 8.90 -2.70 8.72
CA ALA A 166 8.04 -3.67 8.07
C ALA A 166 8.79 -4.99 7.85
N LEU A 167 10.04 -4.93 7.39
CA LEU A 167 10.89 -6.12 7.22
C LEU A 167 11.12 -6.84 8.57
N ASN A 168 11.39 -6.10 9.65
CA ASN A 168 11.55 -6.70 10.99
C ASN A 168 10.26 -7.42 11.43
N HIS A 169 9.09 -6.80 11.23
CA HIS A 169 7.82 -7.41 11.57
C HIS A 169 7.54 -8.65 10.72
N ALA A 170 7.81 -8.60 9.41
CA ALA A 170 7.67 -9.73 8.50
C ALA A 170 8.60 -10.90 8.90
N GLU A 171 9.87 -10.62 9.18
CA GLU A 171 10.86 -11.63 9.62
C GLU A 171 10.45 -12.31 10.93
N SER A 172 9.90 -11.56 11.89
CA SER A 172 9.48 -12.09 13.19
C SER A 172 8.19 -12.91 13.12
N SER A 173 7.30 -12.62 12.17
CA SER A 173 6.05 -13.34 11.99
C SER A 173 6.22 -14.59 11.14
N LEU A 174 7.07 -14.56 10.09
CA LEU A 174 7.27 -15.65 9.11
C LEU A 174 7.51 -17.04 9.71
N GLN A 175 7.83 -17.19 11.00
CA GLN A 175 8.02 -18.50 11.63
C GLN A 175 6.69 -19.21 11.98
N HIS A 176 5.57 -18.49 12.09
CA HIS A 176 4.41 -18.98 12.84
C HIS A 176 3.17 -19.30 12.00
N LEU A 177 2.95 -18.68 10.83
CA LEU A 177 1.76 -18.97 10.01
C LEU A 177 2.14 -19.60 8.66
N HIS A 178 1.24 -20.43 8.13
CA HIS A 178 1.41 -21.04 6.79
C HIS A 178 0.91 -20.12 5.66
N LEU A 179 0.06 -19.13 5.96
CA LEU A 179 -0.53 -18.19 4.99
C LEU A 179 0.24 -16.85 4.85
N GLU A 180 1.28 -16.63 5.65
CA GLU A 180 2.09 -15.41 5.69
C GLU A 180 2.70 -15.00 4.33
N ALA A 181 3.09 -15.97 3.51
CA ALA A 181 3.66 -15.68 2.21
C ALA A 181 2.67 -14.97 1.27
N ILE A 182 1.38 -15.32 1.33
CA ILE A 182 0.33 -14.64 0.55
C ILE A 182 0.20 -13.18 1.01
N ILE A 183 0.41 -12.94 2.30
CA ILE A 183 0.36 -11.61 2.90
C ILE A 183 1.60 -10.79 2.52
N TYR A 184 2.78 -11.41 2.48
CA TYR A 184 4.04 -10.68 2.28
C TYR A 184 4.44 -10.49 0.82
N VAL A 185 4.08 -11.41 -0.08
CA VAL A 185 4.42 -11.29 -1.51
C VAL A 185 3.98 -9.95 -2.12
N PRO A 186 2.76 -9.45 -1.86
CA PRO A 186 2.31 -8.15 -2.39
C PRO A 186 3.12 -6.95 -1.91
N VAL A 187 3.76 -7.05 -0.74
CA VAL A 187 4.44 -5.92 -0.08
C VAL A 187 5.96 -5.98 -0.16
N LEU A 188 6.50 -7.12 -0.59
CA LEU A 188 7.94 -7.33 -0.67
C LEU A 188 8.64 -6.42 -1.67
N TYR A 189 7.94 -6.03 -2.73
CA TYR A 189 8.47 -5.06 -3.69
C TYR A 189 8.64 -3.68 -3.04
N ALA A 190 7.59 -3.15 -2.38
CA ALA A 190 7.63 -1.90 -1.63
C ALA A 190 8.82 -1.83 -0.65
N ILE A 191 8.93 -2.85 0.20
CA ILE A 191 10.01 -2.96 1.18
C ILE A 191 11.36 -3.04 0.46
N GLY A 192 11.43 -3.84 -0.61
CA GLY A 192 12.63 -4.04 -1.41
C GLY A 192 13.19 -2.77 -2.02
N MET A 193 12.32 -1.93 -2.56
CA MET A 193 12.69 -0.69 -3.22
C MET A 193 13.30 0.34 -2.27
N GLU A 194 12.91 0.33 -1.00
CA GLU A 194 13.43 1.25 0.01
C GLU A 194 14.78 0.80 0.59
N MET A 195 15.19 -0.46 0.40
CA MET A 195 16.45 -0.97 0.95
C MET A 195 17.67 -0.58 0.10
N ALA A 196 18.31 0.53 0.48
CA ALA A 196 19.49 1.05 -0.19
C ALA A 196 20.79 0.29 0.16
N ARG A 197 20.91 -0.28 1.37
CA ARG A 197 22.17 -0.89 1.84
C ARG A 197 22.25 -2.36 1.44
N LYS A 198 23.46 -2.82 1.08
CA LYS A 198 23.72 -4.22 0.75
C LYS A 198 23.24 -5.19 1.84
N SER A 199 23.46 -4.85 3.11
CA SER A 199 23.00 -5.66 4.24
C SER A 199 21.49 -5.86 4.26
N ASP A 200 20.71 -4.83 3.92
CA ASP A 200 19.25 -4.90 3.91
C ASP A 200 18.73 -5.62 2.66
N ARG A 201 19.38 -5.40 1.51
CA ARG A 201 19.14 -6.17 0.27
C ARG A 201 19.36 -7.68 0.51
N ASP A 202 20.44 -8.05 1.19
CA ASP A 202 20.74 -9.45 1.54
C ASP A 202 19.67 -10.05 2.47
N ARG A 203 19.15 -9.26 3.43
CA ARG A 203 18.05 -9.68 4.30
C ARG A 203 16.77 -9.97 3.53
N ILE A 204 16.39 -9.12 2.59
CA ILE A 204 15.22 -9.34 1.72
C ILE A 204 15.38 -10.61 0.89
N LEU A 205 16.54 -10.82 0.27
CA LEU A 205 16.79 -12.03 -0.53
C LEU A 205 16.69 -13.30 0.33
N LYS A 206 17.21 -13.25 1.56
CA LYS A 206 17.08 -14.33 2.52
C LYS A 206 15.62 -14.55 2.93
N PHE A 207 14.87 -13.47 3.20
CA PHE A 207 13.46 -13.54 3.56
C PHE A 207 12.61 -14.16 2.45
N ILE A 208 12.83 -13.74 1.19
CA ILE A 208 12.15 -14.32 0.03
C ILE A 208 12.51 -15.81 -0.13
N SER A 209 13.78 -16.18 0.06
CA SER A 209 14.21 -17.58 0.02
C SER A 209 13.52 -18.43 1.11
N ASN A 210 13.26 -17.85 2.28
CA ASN A 210 12.51 -18.52 3.33
C ASN A 210 11.03 -18.73 2.95
N ILE A 211 10.41 -17.76 2.27
CA ILE A 211 9.07 -17.91 1.71
C ILE A 211 9.02 -19.01 0.64
N GLU A 212 10.02 -19.10 -0.24
CA GLU A 212 10.13 -20.16 -1.24
C GLU A 212 10.18 -21.55 -0.60
N ARG A 213 10.98 -21.70 0.46
CA ARG A 213 11.10 -22.97 1.20
C ARG A 213 9.78 -23.41 1.84
N LYS A 214 8.85 -22.48 2.07
CA LYS A 214 7.49 -22.77 2.54
C LYS A 214 6.50 -23.16 1.42
N GLY A 215 6.95 -23.21 0.17
CA GLY A 215 6.16 -23.71 -0.97
C GLY A 215 5.55 -22.63 -1.87
N PHE A 216 5.90 -21.36 -1.70
CA PHE A 216 5.35 -20.26 -2.48
C PHE A 216 6.27 -19.87 -3.65
N SER A 217 5.86 -20.19 -4.88
CA SER A 217 6.70 -20.05 -6.09
C SER A 217 6.64 -18.67 -6.77
N VAL A 218 5.84 -17.71 -6.28
CA VAL A 218 5.63 -16.37 -6.90
C VAL A 218 6.83 -15.42 -6.67
N THR A 219 7.66 -15.75 -5.70
CA THR A 219 8.87 -15.06 -5.25
C THR A 219 9.93 -14.79 -6.32
N LYS A 220 10.10 -15.68 -7.31
CA LYS A 220 11.14 -15.51 -8.34
C LYS A 220 10.93 -14.26 -9.18
N GLN A 221 9.69 -13.96 -9.54
CA GLN A 221 9.38 -12.76 -10.33
C GLN A 221 9.58 -11.49 -9.51
N VAL A 222 9.24 -11.54 -8.21
CA VAL A 222 9.48 -10.44 -7.27
C VAL A 222 10.98 -10.18 -7.09
N ILE A 223 11.81 -11.23 -6.97
CA ILE A 223 13.28 -11.09 -6.89
C ILE A 223 13.83 -10.43 -8.14
N VAL A 224 13.38 -10.85 -9.33
CA VAL A 224 13.86 -10.29 -10.59
C VAL A 224 13.52 -8.80 -10.67
N ALA A 225 12.27 -8.41 -10.36
CA ALA A 225 11.85 -7.02 -10.37
C ALA A 225 12.67 -6.17 -9.38
N ILE A 226 12.74 -6.58 -8.11
CA ILE A 226 13.49 -5.86 -7.07
C ILE A 226 14.97 -5.70 -7.47
N LYS A 227 15.61 -6.76 -7.99
CA LYS A 227 17.02 -6.69 -8.39
C LYS A 227 17.27 -5.82 -9.61
N GLN A 228 16.32 -5.72 -10.54
CA GLN A 228 16.44 -4.87 -11.71
C GLN A 228 16.46 -3.39 -11.32
N ASP A 229 15.70 -3.02 -10.31
CA ASP A 229 15.55 -1.64 -9.85
C ASP A 229 16.57 -1.25 -8.76
N TRP A 230 17.30 -2.23 -8.21
CA TRP A 230 18.49 -2.00 -7.38
C TRP A 230 19.68 -1.57 -8.24
N HIS A 231 19.76 -0.28 -8.52
CA HIS A 231 20.99 0.37 -9.01
C HIS A 231 21.98 0.63 -7.85
#